data_AF-A0A429UIP9-F1
#
_entry.id   AF-A0A429UIP9-F1
#
_cell.length_a   1.000
_cell.length_b   1.000
_cell.length_c   1.000
_cell.angle_alpha   90.00
_cell.angle_beta   90.00
_cell.angle_gamma   90.00
#
_symmetry.space_group_name_H-M   'P 1'
#
loop_
_entity.id
_entity.type
_entity.pdbx_description
1 polymer ?
#
loop_
_entity_poly.entity_id
_entity_poly.type
_entity_poly.pdbx_seq_one_letter_code
_entity_poly.pdbx_strand_id
1 'polypeptide(L)'
;MRMTGLAAIPMVLCGLCAASPPPGGPQASGTPGPPAVHGNPMAGNHGFGVVTERDAVLGGTGGESAVAVGGSLALGSRYTIAPRPADGFRATGDARPTALLVDGRVDFAASAADAVLRVAGDRYAKVGDLSGTATRATGMDGAPVKTRLVAAGAGYGTAPRVELTTAQPPASVGPARGLLDFGALFASHRQRADALARCRGTVTVPAGTLASGGTVRVRLAGDGTHVLRLTGAQLARVRALEFADRPTAARPLVVVVDTTAEGGALSWRTPTVTGIGREDAPYVLWAFPDATRLALTAGGTLRGSLYAPRAELTDGSPAAVEGDIVVRALKAGPRSGAVRSAPFAARPVCPAATAPAGAPGRDRAPVPVPGTDAEPRAGTEPGPDDEPVDEPEPGTEAEAELEAEAEAAEEEAEPGSGEEPPAGPADEEAEPAEAEVETGPEAEPAEAEVETDPEAEPAEAEVETDPEAEPAEVETGADPAGTGAEPSADTESGPPGEMAETGARARLWLVGAGAALLVATGTVLTRASRGRHRGTGE
;
A
#
# COMPACT_ATOMS: atom_id res chain seq x y z
N MET A 1 -46.93 -15.47 79.80
CA MET A 1 -47.41 -16.86 79.55
C MET A 1 -46.30 -17.58 78.80
N ARG A 2 -45.92 -18.82 79.17
CA ARG A 2 -46.29 -20.08 78.47
C ARG A 2 -46.18 -19.96 76.93
N MET A 3 -45.43 -20.79 76.20
CA MET A 3 -44.82 -22.09 76.57
C MET A 3 -43.46 -22.38 75.89
N THR A 4 -42.70 -23.21 76.60
CA THR A 4 -41.49 -23.95 76.21
C THR A 4 -41.60 -24.71 74.88
N GLY A 5 -40.47 -24.84 74.17
CA GLY A 5 -40.25 -25.85 73.12
C GLY A 5 -38.77 -26.23 73.06
N LEU A 6 -38.44 -27.49 73.33
CA LEU A 6 -37.07 -28.02 73.35
C LEU A 6 -36.93 -29.11 72.26
N ALA A 7 -35.87 -29.08 71.46
CA ALA A 7 -35.53 -30.11 70.48
C ALA A 7 -34.01 -30.16 70.26
N ALA A 8 -33.46 -31.33 69.93
CA ALA A 8 -32.01 -31.56 69.79
C ALA A 8 -31.72 -32.79 68.91
N ILE A 9 -30.44 -32.96 68.50
CA ILE A 9 -29.86 -34.17 67.86
C ILE A 9 -30.31 -34.37 66.39
N PRO A 10 -29.53 -34.97 65.45
CA PRO A 10 -28.16 -35.51 65.54
C PRO A 10 -27.11 -34.86 64.62
N MET A 11 -25.84 -35.22 64.86
CA MET A 11 -24.76 -35.18 63.88
C MET A 11 -24.90 -36.35 62.90
N VAL A 12 -24.73 -36.11 61.59
CA VAL A 12 -24.64 -37.17 60.57
C VAL A 12 -23.29 -37.09 59.86
N LEU A 13 -22.44 -38.10 60.09
CA LEU A 13 -21.16 -38.26 59.41
C LEU A 13 -21.38 -39.03 58.10
N CYS A 14 -21.25 -38.38 56.95
CA CYS A 14 -21.40 -39.02 55.64
C CYS A 14 -20.05 -39.11 54.93
N GLY A 15 -19.43 -40.30 54.95
CA GLY A 15 -18.20 -40.57 54.22
C GLY A 15 -18.49 -40.98 52.77
N LEU A 16 -18.04 -40.18 51.80
CA LEU A 16 -17.99 -40.60 50.40
C LEU A 16 -16.57 -41.09 50.05
N CYS A 17 -16.48 -42.27 49.46
CA CYS A 17 -15.24 -42.81 48.95
C CYS A 17 -14.85 -42.10 47.64
N ALA A 18 -13.65 -41.52 47.58
CA ALA A 18 -13.10 -40.97 46.35
C ALA A 18 -12.67 -42.11 45.40
N ALA A 19 -13.48 -42.38 44.39
CA ALA A 19 -13.12 -43.29 43.30
C ALA A 19 -12.23 -42.54 42.28
N SER A 20 -10.94 -42.82 42.26
CA SER A 20 -10.03 -42.28 41.26
C SER A 20 -10.38 -42.82 39.87
N PRO A 21 -10.48 -41.98 38.82
CA PRO A 21 -10.61 -42.46 37.45
C PRO A 21 -9.32 -43.20 37.02
N PRO A 22 -9.40 -44.19 36.12
CA PRO A 22 -8.22 -44.85 35.59
C PRO A 22 -7.35 -43.84 34.80
N PRO A 23 -6.03 -44.04 34.74
CA PRO A 23 -5.14 -43.18 33.96
C PRO A 23 -5.55 -43.24 32.47
N GLY A 24 -5.96 -42.09 31.93
CA GLY A 24 -6.30 -41.98 30.52
C GLY A 24 -5.08 -42.30 29.66
N GLY A 25 -5.25 -43.21 28.69
CA GLY A 25 -4.22 -43.50 27.70
C GLY A 25 -3.83 -42.23 26.91
N PRO A 26 -2.61 -42.18 26.34
CA PRO A 26 -2.12 -41.00 25.65
C PRO A 26 -3.05 -40.65 24.49
N GLN A 27 -3.80 -39.55 24.63
CA GLN A 27 -4.57 -39.00 23.51
C GLN A 27 -3.58 -38.59 22.43
N ALA A 28 -3.71 -39.18 21.25
CA ALA A 28 -2.89 -38.81 20.11
C ALA A 28 -3.22 -37.35 19.74
N SER A 29 -2.32 -36.44 20.11
CA SER A 29 -2.42 -35.01 19.80
C SER A 29 -2.33 -34.81 18.29
N GLY A 30 -3.47 -34.95 17.60
CA GLY A 30 -3.57 -34.76 16.17
C GLY A 30 -3.09 -33.36 15.82
N THR A 31 -1.96 -33.28 15.11
CA THR A 31 -1.35 -32.00 14.72
C THR A 31 -2.41 -31.14 14.02
N PRO A 32 -2.69 -29.91 14.51
CA PRO A 32 -3.70 -29.05 13.91
C PRO A 32 -3.46 -28.90 12.40
N GLY A 33 -4.48 -29.19 11.61
CA GLY A 33 -4.40 -29.05 10.16
C GLY A 33 -4.01 -27.62 9.78
N PRO A 34 -3.14 -27.43 8.76
CA PRO A 34 -2.66 -26.09 8.41
C PRO A 34 -3.84 -25.17 8.06
N PRO A 35 -3.85 -23.92 8.53
CA PRO A 35 -5.01 -23.05 8.39
C PRO A 35 -5.37 -22.84 6.91
N ALA A 36 -6.65 -23.01 6.61
CA ALA A 36 -7.28 -22.70 5.34
C ALA A 36 -7.30 -21.18 5.09
N VAL A 37 -7.42 -20.76 3.83
CA VAL A 37 -7.68 -19.35 3.52
C VAL A 37 -9.14 -19.07 3.82
N HIS A 38 -9.41 -18.09 4.68
CA HIS A 38 -10.73 -17.52 4.88
C HIS A 38 -10.63 -16.00 4.99
N GLY A 39 -11.47 -15.29 4.23
CA GLY A 39 -11.59 -13.83 4.31
C GLY A 39 -10.78 -13.08 3.25
N ASN A 40 -10.64 -11.77 3.45
CA ASN A 40 -10.03 -10.85 2.49
C ASN A 40 -8.49 -10.75 2.74
N PRO A 41 -7.62 -11.03 1.76
CA PRO A 41 -6.16 -10.89 1.92
C PRO A 41 -5.67 -9.47 2.22
N MET A 42 -6.42 -8.44 1.81
CA MET A 42 -6.23 -7.00 2.09
C MET A 42 -6.86 -6.54 3.42
N ALA A 43 -7.37 -7.46 4.24
CA ALA A 43 -7.90 -7.11 5.57
C ALA A 43 -6.78 -6.53 6.47
N GLY A 44 -7.01 -5.34 7.01
CA GLY A 44 -6.00 -4.56 7.75
C GLY A 44 -5.38 -3.41 6.95
N ASN A 45 -5.74 -3.20 5.68
CA ASN A 45 -5.26 -2.05 4.90
C ASN A 45 -5.87 -0.69 5.32
N HIS A 46 -6.88 -0.64 6.20
CA HIS A 46 -7.57 0.59 6.67
C HIS A 46 -8.02 1.60 5.59
N GLY A 47 -8.28 1.13 4.35
CA GLY A 47 -8.66 1.98 3.21
C GLY A 47 -7.50 2.55 2.41
N PHE A 48 -6.25 2.22 2.75
CA PHE A 48 -5.09 2.46 1.90
C PHE A 48 -5.04 1.41 0.77
N GLY A 49 -5.07 1.87 -0.48
CA GLY A 49 -4.98 1.01 -1.67
C GLY A 49 -3.54 0.75 -2.13
N VAL A 50 -2.55 1.41 -1.53
CA VAL A 50 -1.14 1.03 -1.66
C VAL A 50 -0.56 0.94 -0.25
N VAL A 51 -0.03 -0.22 0.13
CA VAL A 51 0.54 -0.47 1.46
C VAL A 51 1.92 -1.12 1.32
N THR A 52 2.90 -0.57 2.03
CA THR A 52 4.30 -1.06 2.05
C THR A 52 4.81 -1.30 3.46
N GLU A 53 5.58 -2.37 3.67
CA GLU A 53 6.19 -2.69 4.98
C GLU A 53 7.39 -1.77 5.28
N ARG A 54 8.15 -1.45 4.23
CA ARG A 54 9.39 -0.67 4.26
C ARG A 54 9.25 0.54 3.34
N ASP A 55 10.37 0.99 2.78
CA ASP A 55 10.46 2.23 2.02
C ASP A 55 9.69 2.17 0.70
N ALA A 56 9.31 3.36 0.22
CA ALA A 56 8.66 3.55 -1.08
C ALA A 56 9.30 4.69 -1.87
N VAL A 57 9.39 4.51 -3.19
CA VAL A 57 9.63 5.58 -4.17
C VAL A 57 8.37 5.77 -4.99
N LEU A 58 7.82 6.99 -5.02
CA LEU A 58 6.59 7.32 -5.74
C LEU A 58 6.86 8.31 -6.88
N GLY A 59 6.90 7.81 -8.12
CA GLY A 59 7.01 8.59 -9.35
C GLY A 59 5.94 8.24 -10.37
N GLY A 60 5.90 8.99 -11.48
CA GLY A 60 4.98 8.74 -12.59
C GLY A 60 3.60 9.37 -12.41
N THR A 61 2.56 8.69 -12.88
CA THR A 61 1.26 9.33 -13.16
C THR A 61 0.30 9.49 -11.97
N GLY A 62 0.60 8.90 -10.80
CA GLY A 62 -0.22 9.05 -9.59
C GLY A 62 -1.18 7.89 -9.31
N GLY A 63 -2.25 8.14 -8.55
CA GLY A 63 -3.27 7.15 -8.23
C GLY A 63 -4.55 7.70 -7.62
N GLU A 64 -5.64 6.97 -7.80
CA GLU A 64 -6.97 7.22 -7.22
C GLU A 64 -7.14 6.57 -5.83
N SER A 65 -6.05 6.04 -5.25
CA SER A 65 -5.98 5.31 -3.97
C SER A 65 -5.11 6.05 -2.95
N ALA A 66 -5.45 5.94 -1.66
CA ALA A 66 -4.59 6.41 -0.56
C ALA A 66 -3.38 5.48 -0.37
N VAL A 67 -2.26 6.02 0.14
CA VAL A 67 -0.97 5.32 0.26
C VAL A 67 -0.48 5.28 1.72
N ALA A 68 0.00 4.12 2.16
CA ALA A 68 0.66 3.90 3.45
C ALA A 68 2.05 3.27 3.29
N VAL A 69 3.06 3.85 3.95
CA VAL A 69 4.47 3.46 3.87
C VAL A 69 5.00 3.20 5.28
N GLY A 70 5.41 1.96 5.57
CA GLY A 70 5.99 1.58 6.87
C GLY A 70 7.46 1.97 7.04
N GLY A 71 8.17 2.21 5.94
CA GLY A 71 9.49 2.84 5.92
C GLY A 71 9.43 4.34 5.60
N SER A 72 10.50 4.84 4.99
CA SER A 72 10.63 6.20 4.50
C SER A 72 10.11 6.35 3.07
N LEU A 73 9.74 7.56 2.69
CA LEU A 73 9.22 7.89 1.35
C LEU A 73 10.20 8.78 0.59
N ALA A 74 10.71 8.31 -0.55
CA ALA A 74 11.40 9.12 -1.54
C ALA A 74 10.43 9.53 -2.68
N LEU A 75 10.63 10.72 -3.23
CA LEU A 75 9.75 11.31 -4.23
C LEU A 75 10.38 11.18 -5.63
N GLY A 76 9.68 10.53 -6.54
CA GLY A 76 10.06 10.46 -7.96
C GLY A 76 9.66 11.72 -8.72
N SER A 77 9.95 11.76 -10.02
CA SER A 77 9.62 12.87 -10.92
C SER A 77 8.10 12.99 -11.11
N ARG A 78 7.47 13.72 -10.16
CA ARG A 78 6.03 13.96 -10.00
C ARG A 78 5.24 12.71 -9.57
N TYR A 79 4.23 12.94 -8.75
CA TYR A 79 3.20 11.96 -8.40
C TYR A 79 1.95 12.69 -7.88
N THR A 80 0.75 12.12 -8.04
CA THR A 80 -0.48 12.67 -7.43
C THR A 80 -1.29 11.58 -6.74
N ILE A 81 -1.51 11.72 -5.45
CA ILE A 81 -2.42 10.89 -4.66
C ILE A 81 -3.77 11.63 -4.64
N ALA A 82 -4.78 11.10 -5.33
CA ALA A 82 -6.11 11.70 -5.45
C ALA A 82 -7.20 10.70 -5.04
N PRO A 83 -7.33 10.34 -3.74
CA PRO A 83 -8.23 9.28 -3.32
C PRO A 83 -9.68 9.70 -3.48
N ARG A 84 -10.49 8.80 -4.04
CA ARG A 84 -11.93 9.01 -4.23
C ARG A 84 -12.64 9.43 -2.92
N PRO A 85 -13.78 10.14 -3.00
CA PRO A 85 -14.67 10.34 -1.86
C PRO A 85 -15.16 9.00 -1.33
N ALA A 86 -14.63 8.62 -0.18
CA ALA A 86 -14.91 7.40 0.58
C ALA A 86 -14.42 7.62 2.02
N ASP A 87 -14.92 6.80 2.94
CA ASP A 87 -14.29 6.63 4.24
C ASP A 87 -12.92 5.96 4.09
N GLY A 88 -11.98 6.39 4.92
CA GLY A 88 -10.61 5.90 4.94
C GLY A 88 -9.94 6.31 6.24
N PHE A 89 -8.73 5.77 6.49
CA PHE A 89 -8.01 5.98 7.75
C PHE A 89 -7.98 7.45 8.19
N ARG A 90 -8.39 7.70 9.44
CA ARG A 90 -8.42 9.02 10.07
C ARG A 90 -7.69 8.90 11.39
N ALA A 91 -6.59 9.63 11.57
CA ALA A 91 -5.90 9.62 12.85
C ALA A 91 -6.74 10.36 13.91
N THR A 92 -6.58 9.97 15.17
CA THR A 92 -7.30 10.57 16.30
C THR A 92 -7.13 12.09 16.32
N GLY A 93 -8.23 12.82 16.34
CA GLY A 93 -8.26 14.29 16.31
C GLY A 93 -8.33 14.94 14.92
N ASP A 94 -8.21 14.19 13.81
CA ASP A 94 -8.25 14.79 12.47
C ASP A 94 -9.67 15.09 11.95
N ALA A 95 -9.87 16.34 11.51
CA ALA A 95 -11.06 16.75 10.76
C ALA A 95 -11.16 16.12 9.35
N ARG A 96 -10.07 15.59 8.79
CA ARG A 96 -10.00 14.94 7.45
C ARG A 96 -9.30 13.57 7.54
N PRO A 97 -9.68 12.57 6.72
CA PRO A 97 -8.91 11.33 6.64
C PRO A 97 -7.57 11.53 5.93
N THR A 98 -6.64 10.64 6.21
CA THR A 98 -5.27 10.61 5.70
C THR A 98 -5.24 9.96 4.31
N ALA A 99 -4.67 10.66 3.33
CA ALA A 99 -4.40 10.13 1.99
C ALA A 99 -2.97 9.60 1.82
N LEU A 100 -2.04 10.11 2.62
CA LEU A 100 -0.64 9.69 2.65
C LEU A 100 -0.19 9.48 4.09
N LEU A 101 0.16 8.25 4.44
CA LEU A 101 0.81 7.89 5.71
C LEU A 101 2.23 7.38 5.42
N VAL A 102 3.21 7.91 6.15
CA VAL A 102 4.61 7.45 6.15
C VAL A 102 5.02 7.28 7.60
N ASP A 103 5.46 6.10 8.04
CA ASP A 103 5.92 5.88 9.43
C ASP A 103 7.40 6.26 9.62
N GLY A 104 8.21 6.19 8.55
CA GLY A 104 9.53 6.80 8.48
C GLY A 104 9.49 8.32 8.23
N ARG A 105 10.52 8.81 7.55
CA ARG A 105 10.63 10.21 7.09
C ARG A 105 10.23 10.37 5.62
N VAL A 106 10.01 11.61 5.18
CA VAL A 106 10.15 11.92 3.75
C VAL A 106 11.63 12.16 3.47
N ASP A 107 12.22 11.34 2.60
CA ASP A 107 13.64 11.44 2.25
C ASP A 107 13.86 12.36 1.05
N PHE A 108 14.03 13.65 1.34
CA PHE A 108 14.32 14.67 0.34
C PHE A 108 15.70 14.54 -0.31
N ALA A 109 16.66 13.79 0.27
CA ALA A 109 17.98 13.58 -0.31
C ALA A 109 17.98 12.43 -1.34
N ALA A 110 17.18 11.39 -1.10
CA ALA A 110 16.92 10.30 -2.04
C ALA A 110 15.82 10.61 -3.09
N SER A 111 15.26 11.82 -3.07
CA SER A 111 14.22 12.28 -4.00
C SER A 111 14.79 12.90 -5.27
N ALA A 112 14.07 12.81 -6.39
CA ALA A 112 14.42 13.55 -7.60
C ALA A 112 14.34 15.07 -7.37
N ALA A 113 15.27 15.85 -7.92
CA ALA A 113 15.41 17.27 -7.61
C ALA A 113 14.18 18.13 -7.98
N ASP A 114 13.41 17.74 -9.00
CA ASP A 114 12.17 18.41 -9.43
C ASP A 114 10.90 17.87 -8.74
N ALA A 115 11.04 16.89 -7.83
CA ALA A 115 9.92 16.06 -7.38
C ALA A 115 8.83 16.87 -6.65
N VAL A 116 7.60 16.70 -7.13
CA VAL A 116 6.39 17.22 -6.47
C VAL A 116 5.40 16.08 -6.32
N LEU A 117 5.22 15.60 -5.09
CA LEU A 117 4.12 14.69 -4.76
C LEU A 117 2.93 15.52 -4.27
N ARG A 118 1.83 15.47 -5.01
CA ARG A 118 0.60 16.20 -4.70
C ARG A 118 -0.39 15.29 -3.98
N VAL A 119 -0.80 15.66 -2.77
CA VAL A 119 -1.94 15.06 -2.05
C VAL A 119 -3.18 15.89 -2.36
N ALA A 120 -4.03 15.36 -3.24
CA ALA A 120 -5.19 16.03 -3.80
C ALA A 120 -6.49 15.74 -3.02
N GLY A 121 -7.49 16.61 -3.23
CA GLY A 121 -8.75 16.60 -2.49
C GLY A 121 -8.64 17.22 -1.11
N ASP A 122 -9.60 16.91 -0.25
CA ASP A 122 -9.68 17.41 1.12
C ASP A 122 -9.21 16.33 2.12
N ARG A 123 -7.92 16.02 2.02
CA ARG A 123 -7.24 14.89 2.68
C ARG A 123 -5.94 15.34 3.34
N TYR A 124 -5.55 14.68 4.42
CA TYR A 124 -4.33 14.97 5.18
C TYR A 124 -3.15 14.05 4.83
N ALA A 125 -1.95 14.47 5.21
CA ALA A 125 -0.74 13.65 5.24
C ALA A 125 -0.26 13.42 6.68
N LYS A 126 0.37 12.27 6.92
CA LYS A 126 0.98 11.90 8.20
C LYS A 126 2.40 11.42 7.95
N VAL A 127 3.36 11.94 8.71
CA VAL A 127 4.77 11.57 8.64
C VAL A 127 5.25 11.25 10.06
N GLY A 128 5.76 10.04 10.24
CA GLY A 128 6.24 9.55 11.52
C GLY A 128 7.45 10.33 12.01
N ASP A 129 8.38 10.60 11.11
CA ASP A 129 9.65 11.25 11.41
C ASP A 129 9.83 12.55 10.63
N LEU A 130 9.80 13.68 11.33
CA LEU A 130 10.03 15.00 10.74
C LEU A 130 11.50 15.43 10.72
N SER A 131 12.45 14.55 11.04
CA SER A 131 13.87 14.84 10.79
C SER A 131 14.10 15.16 9.31
N GLY A 132 14.89 16.20 9.05
CA GLY A 132 15.10 16.73 7.69
C GLY A 132 13.87 17.34 7.01
N THR A 133 12.71 17.43 7.69
CA THR A 133 11.44 17.91 7.12
C THR A 133 10.97 19.20 7.78
N ALA A 134 10.53 20.18 6.97
CA ALA A 134 9.87 21.39 7.43
C ALA A 134 8.43 21.46 6.89
N THR A 135 7.45 21.39 7.78
CA THR A 135 6.03 21.63 7.47
C THR A 135 5.77 23.13 7.34
N ARG A 136 5.24 23.56 6.20
CA ARG A 136 4.92 24.96 5.88
C ARG A 136 3.43 25.11 5.59
N ALA A 137 2.74 25.95 6.35
CA ALA A 137 1.33 26.30 6.15
C ALA A 137 1.09 27.83 6.16
N THR A 138 2.17 28.62 6.09
CA THR A 138 2.15 30.08 5.98
C THR A 138 3.00 30.55 4.80
N GLY A 139 2.57 31.62 4.15
CA GLY A 139 3.30 32.33 3.09
C GLY A 139 4.43 33.21 3.64
N MET A 140 5.18 33.85 2.73
CA MET A 140 6.25 34.80 3.10
C MET A 140 5.71 36.12 3.71
N ASP A 141 4.44 36.40 3.46
CA ASP A 141 3.60 37.46 4.03
C ASP A 141 2.97 37.07 5.38
N GLY A 142 3.14 35.82 5.82
CA GLY A 142 2.50 35.27 7.02
C GLY A 142 1.05 34.81 6.79
N ALA A 143 0.49 34.93 5.59
CA ALA A 143 -0.88 34.50 5.32
C ALA A 143 -1.00 32.97 5.35
N PRO A 144 -2.13 32.39 5.81
CA PRO A 144 -2.37 30.95 5.74
C PRO A 144 -2.38 30.44 4.29
N VAL A 145 -1.63 29.37 4.01
CA VAL A 145 -1.57 28.71 2.70
C VAL A 145 -1.86 27.21 2.82
N LYS A 146 -1.96 26.51 1.69
CA LYS A 146 -2.09 25.05 1.67
C LYS A 146 -0.82 24.39 2.19
N THR A 147 -0.94 23.24 2.85
CA THR A 147 0.22 22.69 3.58
C THR A 147 1.23 22.04 2.62
N ARG A 148 2.51 22.34 2.82
CA ARG A 148 3.64 21.73 2.11
C ARG A 148 4.65 21.13 3.09
N LEU A 149 5.26 20.02 2.71
CA LEU A 149 6.39 19.44 3.41
C LEU A 149 7.59 19.56 2.48
N VAL A 150 8.63 20.28 2.92
CA VAL A 150 9.87 20.54 2.18
C VAL A 150 11.08 20.11 3.02
N ALA A 151 12.26 20.04 2.42
CA ALA A 151 13.49 19.82 3.18
C ALA A 151 13.68 20.90 4.28
N ALA A 152 14.31 20.52 5.40
CA ALA A 152 14.63 21.44 6.48
C ALA A 152 15.47 22.63 5.98
N GLY A 153 15.14 23.84 6.43
CA GLY A 153 15.72 25.09 5.92
C GLY A 153 15.14 25.59 4.59
N ALA A 154 14.49 24.74 3.79
CA ALA A 154 13.95 25.15 2.49
C ALA A 154 12.67 25.99 2.57
N GLY A 155 12.40 26.75 1.51
CA GLY A 155 11.25 27.65 1.38
C GLY A 155 9.99 26.98 0.83
N TYR A 156 8.84 27.62 0.98
CA TYR A 156 7.53 27.07 0.57
C TYR A 156 7.42 26.66 -0.92
N GLY A 157 8.22 27.27 -1.80
CA GLY A 157 8.18 27.02 -3.25
C GLY A 157 9.11 25.91 -3.77
N THR A 158 10.03 25.39 -2.95
CA THR A 158 11.11 24.52 -3.45
C THR A 158 10.62 23.13 -3.89
N ALA A 159 11.47 22.43 -4.64
CA ALA A 159 11.44 20.99 -4.82
C ALA A 159 12.76 20.40 -4.27
N PRO A 160 12.83 19.11 -3.91
CA PRO A 160 11.69 18.17 -3.80
C PRO A 160 10.70 18.55 -2.69
N ARG A 161 9.40 18.22 -2.86
CA ARG A 161 8.35 18.50 -1.86
C ARG A 161 7.14 17.56 -1.94
N VAL A 162 6.43 17.46 -0.82
CA VAL A 162 5.01 17.06 -0.78
C VAL A 162 4.15 18.33 -0.69
N GLU A 163 3.05 18.41 -1.45
CA GLU A 163 2.09 19.51 -1.38
C GLU A 163 0.64 19.02 -1.27
N LEU A 164 -0.14 19.59 -0.35
CA LEU A 164 -1.55 19.27 -0.15
C LEU A 164 -2.43 20.30 -0.87
N THR A 165 -3.62 19.90 -1.34
CA THR A 165 -4.65 20.86 -1.79
C THR A 165 -5.55 21.38 -0.67
N THR A 166 -5.44 20.84 0.53
CA THR A 166 -6.10 21.35 1.74
C THR A 166 -5.12 22.05 2.68
N ALA A 167 -5.67 22.80 3.65
CA ALA A 167 -4.87 23.35 4.74
C ALA A 167 -4.94 22.36 5.91
N GLN A 168 -3.78 21.86 6.31
CA GLN A 168 -3.60 20.95 7.45
C GLN A 168 -2.79 21.67 8.55
N PRO A 169 -3.27 21.70 9.81
CA PRO A 169 -2.51 22.26 10.92
C PRO A 169 -1.11 21.62 11.01
N PRO A 170 0.00 22.38 11.08
CA PRO A 170 1.35 21.80 11.05
C PRO A 170 1.60 20.73 12.11
N ALA A 171 1.06 20.92 13.31
CA ALA A 171 1.15 19.98 14.42
C ALA A 171 0.38 18.66 14.20
N SER A 172 -0.54 18.57 13.22
CA SER A 172 -1.19 17.31 12.88
C SER A 172 -0.50 16.55 11.74
N VAL A 173 0.58 17.09 11.14
CA VAL A 173 1.37 16.38 10.12
C VAL A 173 2.29 15.33 10.75
N GLY A 174 2.92 15.65 11.88
CA GLY A 174 3.81 14.73 12.60
C GLY A 174 4.52 15.38 13.79
N PRO A 175 5.37 14.63 14.52
CA PRO A 175 5.67 13.22 14.31
C PRO A 175 4.47 12.31 14.58
N ALA A 176 4.25 11.31 13.71
CA ALA A 176 3.04 10.49 13.65
C ALA A 176 3.32 8.97 13.55
N ARG A 177 4.37 8.47 14.23
CA ARG A 177 4.75 7.05 14.24
C ARG A 177 3.71 6.18 14.95
N GLY A 178 3.62 4.91 14.55
CA GLY A 178 2.78 3.91 15.21
C GLY A 178 1.28 4.07 14.95
N LEU A 179 0.87 4.89 13.98
CA LEU A 179 -0.53 4.99 13.54
C LEU A 179 -1.05 3.70 12.89
N LEU A 180 -0.15 2.84 12.41
CA LEU A 180 -0.40 1.45 12.03
C LEU A 180 0.77 0.58 12.53
N ASP A 181 0.50 -0.62 13.03
CA ASP A 181 1.54 -1.63 13.24
C ASP A 181 1.82 -2.35 11.91
N PHE A 182 2.72 -1.78 11.11
CA PHE A 182 3.16 -2.39 9.85
C PHE A 182 3.80 -3.76 10.04
N GLY A 183 4.43 -4.04 11.19
CA GLY A 183 5.06 -5.33 11.48
C GLY A 183 4.04 -6.46 11.65
N ALA A 184 3.04 -6.26 12.52
CA ALA A 184 1.95 -7.20 12.71
C ALA A 184 1.04 -7.31 11.47
N LEU A 185 0.84 -6.19 10.77
CA LEU A 185 0.08 -6.15 9.50
C LEU A 185 0.76 -7.03 8.44
N PHE A 186 2.07 -6.86 8.20
CA PHE A 186 2.79 -7.67 7.22
C PHE A 186 3.07 -9.10 7.67
N ALA A 187 3.21 -9.38 8.97
CA ALA A 187 3.16 -10.75 9.47
C ALA A 187 1.83 -11.44 9.11
N SER A 188 0.70 -10.74 9.29
CA SER A 188 -0.62 -11.22 8.90
C SER A 188 -0.78 -11.39 7.39
N HIS A 189 -0.26 -10.45 6.58
CA HIS A 189 -0.27 -10.58 5.12
C HIS A 189 0.57 -11.78 4.65
N ARG A 190 1.76 -12.00 5.21
CA ARG A 190 2.61 -13.17 4.92
C ARG A 190 1.89 -14.48 5.23
N GLN A 191 1.27 -14.59 6.41
CA GLN A 191 0.47 -15.77 6.79
C GLN A 191 -0.67 -16.05 5.80
N ARG A 192 -1.38 -14.99 5.35
CA ARG A 192 -2.45 -15.12 4.33
C ARG A 192 -1.89 -15.48 2.96
N ALA A 193 -0.72 -14.94 2.57
CA ALA A 193 -0.03 -15.32 1.35
C ALA A 193 0.38 -16.80 1.36
N ASP A 194 0.92 -17.31 2.47
CA ASP A 194 1.27 -18.73 2.61
C ASP A 194 0.05 -19.65 2.54
N ALA A 195 -1.10 -19.18 3.04
CA ALA A 195 -2.36 -19.88 2.88
C ALA A 195 -2.83 -19.86 1.42
N LEU A 196 -2.70 -18.74 0.70
CA LEU A 196 -2.97 -18.65 -0.74
C LEU A 196 -2.04 -19.56 -1.57
N ALA A 197 -0.77 -19.70 -1.17
CA ALA A 197 0.19 -20.61 -1.78
C ALA A 197 -0.27 -22.08 -1.75
N ARG A 198 -1.07 -22.47 -0.74
CA ARG A 198 -1.63 -23.81 -0.57
C ARG A 198 -2.94 -24.04 -1.33
N CYS A 199 -3.54 -23.02 -1.95
CA CYS A 199 -4.77 -23.17 -2.73
C CYS A 199 -4.56 -24.12 -3.92
N ARG A 200 -5.38 -25.19 -4.01
CA ARG A 200 -5.44 -26.05 -5.19
C ARG A 200 -5.99 -25.26 -6.39
N GLY A 201 -5.37 -25.40 -7.56
CA GLY A 201 -5.88 -24.82 -8.80
C GLY A 201 -7.23 -25.44 -9.21
N THR A 202 -8.18 -24.59 -9.57
CA THR A 202 -9.53 -24.97 -10.07
C THR A 202 -9.81 -24.45 -11.47
N VAL A 203 -9.10 -23.41 -11.92
CA VAL A 203 -9.07 -23.00 -13.33
C VAL A 203 -8.03 -23.84 -14.07
N THR A 204 -8.42 -24.51 -15.15
CA THR A 204 -7.54 -25.34 -15.96
C THR A 204 -6.99 -24.59 -17.16
N VAL A 205 -5.68 -24.70 -17.40
CA VAL A 205 -5.02 -24.23 -18.62
C VAL A 205 -4.74 -25.45 -19.50
N PRO A 206 -5.14 -25.47 -20.79
CA PRO A 206 -4.84 -26.59 -21.68
C PRO A 206 -3.33 -26.81 -21.86
N ALA A 207 -2.93 -28.07 -22.01
CA ALA A 207 -1.54 -28.41 -22.30
C ALA A 207 -1.09 -27.75 -23.62
N GLY A 208 0.14 -27.21 -23.64
CA GLY A 208 0.71 -26.52 -24.79
C GLY A 208 0.35 -25.04 -24.92
N THR A 209 -0.76 -24.54 -24.32
CA THR A 209 -1.18 -23.13 -24.45
C THR A 209 -0.08 -22.12 -24.10
N LEU A 210 0.75 -22.42 -23.09
CA LEU A 210 1.82 -21.52 -22.64
C LEU A 210 3.16 -21.73 -23.35
N ALA A 211 3.27 -22.70 -24.27
CA ALA A 211 4.54 -23.01 -24.93
C ALA A 211 4.99 -21.89 -25.91
N SER A 212 4.05 -21.35 -26.67
CA SER A 212 4.27 -20.36 -27.75
C SER A 212 3.91 -18.92 -27.38
N GLY A 213 3.62 -18.65 -26.10
CA GLY A 213 3.18 -17.32 -25.64
C GLY A 213 1.67 -17.09 -25.81
N GLY A 214 0.84 -18.04 -25.40
CA GLY A 214 -0.59 -18.05 -25.74
C GLY A 214 -1.50 -17.19 -24.86
N THR A 215 -2.76 -17.15 -25.31
CA THR A 215 -3.92 -16.65 -24.58
C THR A 215 -4.45 -17.73 -23.64
N VAL A 216 -4.64 -17.40 -22.36
CA VAL A 216 -5.34 -18.29 -21.42
C VAL A 216 -6.80 -17.88 -21.34
N ARG A 217 -7.71 -18.79 -21.70
CA ARG A 217 -9.15 -18.56 -21.56
C ARG A 217 -9.62 -18.96 -20.16
N VAL A 218 -10.02 -17.96 -19.38
CA VAL A 218 -10.53 -18.10 -18.01
C VAL A 218 -12.01 -18.44 -18.06
N ARG A 219 -12.41 -19.49 -17.33
CA ARG A 219 -13.81 -19.88 -17.09
C ARG A 219 -14.05 -19.97 -15.59
N LEU A 220 -15.14 -19.38 -15.10
CA LEU A 220 -15.48 -19.27 -13.68
C LEU A 220 -16.80 -20.02 -13.43
N ALA A 221 -16.71 -21.35 -13.43
CA ALA A 221 -17.88 -22.21 -13.32
C ALA A 221 -18.44 -22.22 -11.89
N GLY A 222 -19.72 -21.87 -11.76
CA GLY A 222 -20.43 -21.82 -10.48
C GLY A 222 -19.96 -20.69 -9.56
N ASP A 223 -20.37 -20.78 -8.30
CA ASP A 223 -19.94 -19.87 -7.23
C ASP A 223 -18.94 -20.58 -6.31
N GLY A 224 -18.05 -19.81 -5.67
CA GLY A 224 -16.86 -20.29 -4.98
C GLY A 224 -15.59 -19.61 -5.48
N THR A 225 -14.43 -19.97 -4.91
CA THR A 225 -13.14 -19.36 -5.30
C THR A 225 -12.51 -20.08 -6.47
N HIS A 226 -12.30 -19.36 -7.58
CA HIS A 226 -11.60 -19.87 -8.75
C HIS A 226 -10.11 -19.56 -8.63
N VAL A 227 -9.27 -20.59 -8.78
CA VAL A 227 -7.82 -20.49 -8.56
C VAL A 227 -7.10 -20.87 -9.84
N LEU A 228 -6.44 -19.89 -10.46
CA LEU A 228 -5.51 -20.11 -11.57
C LEU A 228 -4.10 -20.19 -10.99
N ARG A 229 -3.44 -21.35 -11.09
CA ARG A 229 -2.04 -21.50 -10.70
C ARG A 229 -1.12 -21.35 -11.91
N LEU A 230 -0.04 -20.60 -11.74
CA LEU A 230 1.04 -20.42 -12.73
C LEU A 230 2.39 -20.48 -12.00
N THR A 231 3.46 -20.87 -12.68
CA THR A 231 4.83 -20.51 -12.27
C THR A 231 5.22 -19.14 -12.82
N GLY A 232 6.32 -18.54 -12.35
CA GLY A 232 6.88 -17.31 -12.93
C GLY A 232 7.13 -17.43 -14.43
N ALA A 233 7.83 -18.49 -14.86
CA ALA A 233 8.10 -18.81 -16.25
C ALA A 233 6.86 -19.19 -17.08
N GLN A 234 5.72 -19.48 -16.44
CA GLN A 234 4.41 -19.62 -17.10
C GLN A 234 3.73 -18.26 -17.26
N LEU A 235 3.66 -17.43 -16.20
CA LEU A 235 3.10 -16.08 -16.27
C LEU A 235 3.84 -15.20 -17.29
N ALA A 236 5.17 -15.28 -17.35
CA ALA A 236 5.98 -14.57 -18.35
C ALA A 236 5.63 -14.94 -19.82
N ARG A 237 4.88 -16.02 -20.05
CA ARG A 237 4.40 -16.46 -21.37
C ARG A 237 2.91 -16.17 -21.60
N VAL A 238 2.14 -15.76 -20.59
CA VAL A 238 0.74 -15.37 -20.80
C VAL A 238 0.73 -14.04 -21.55
N ARG A 239 0.22 -14.01 -22.79
CA ARG A 239 0.07 -12.76 -23.56
C ARG A 239 -1.30 -12.12 -23.36
N ALA A 240 -2.34 -12.92 -23.16
CA ALA A 240 -3.68 -12.44 -22.88
C ALA A 240 -4.44 -13.36 -21.92
N LEU A 241 -5.39 -12.77 -21.17
CA LEU A 241 -6.44 -13.46 -20.44
C LEU A 241 -7.78 -13.15 -21.09
N GLU A 242 -8.44 -14.16 -21.66
CA GLU A 242 -9.81 -14.08 -22.16
C GLU A 242 -10.78 -14.57 -21.09
N PHE A 243 -11.55 -13.67 -20.48
CA PHE A 243 -12.60 -14.06 -19.55
C PHE A 243 -13.86 -14.45 -20.31
N ALA A 244 -14.29 -15.72 -20.18
CA ALA A 244 -15.59 -16.18 -20.63
C ALA A 244 -16.71 -15.84 -19.63
N ASP A 245 -16.34 -15.70 -18.35
CA ASP A 245 -17.23 -15.42 -17.23
C ASP A 245 -16.63 -14.25 -16.42
N ARG A 246 -17.47 -13.31 -15.97
CA ARG A 246 -17.04 -12.16 -15.15
C ARG A 246 -16.86 -12.60 -13.68
N PRO A 247 -15.74 -12.25 -13.01
CA PRO A 247 -15.55 -12.54 -11.59
C PRO A 247 -16.42 -11.59 -10.74
N THR A 248 -16.95 -12.11 -9.64
CA THR A 248 -17.82 -11.35 -8.72
C THR A 248 -17.49 -11.67 -7.27
N ALA A 249 -18.17 -11.02 -6.31
CA ALA A 249 -18.05 -11.36 -4.89
C ALA A 249 -18.35 -12.85 -4.59
N ALA A 250 -19.21 -13.49 -5.39
CA ALA A 250 -19.55 -14.90 -5.28
C ALA A 250 -18.62 -15.83 -6.08
N ARG A 251 -17.97 -15.32 -7.13
CA ARG A 251 -17.01 -16.06 -7.98
C ARG A 251 -15.68 -15.30 -8.19
N PRO A 252 -14.88 -15.09 -7.14
CA PRO A 252 -13.61 -14.37 -7.27
C PRO A 252 -12.52 -15.22 -7.92
N LEU A 253 -11.69 -14.58 -8.74
CA LEU A 253 -10.49 -15.19 -9.30
C LEU A 253 -9.26 -14.86 -8.44
N VAL A 254 -8.54 -15.90 -8.04
CA VAL A 254 -7.18 -15.79 -7.48
C VAL A 254 -6.19 -16.37 -8.49
N VAL A 255 -5.33 -15.54 -9.04
CA VAL A 255 -4.13 -15.97 -9.76
C VAL A 255 -3.02 -16.17 -8.73
N VAL A 256 -2.60 -17.41 -8.49
CA VAL A 256 -1.48 -17.74 -7.61
C VAL A 256 -0.26 -18.04 -8.47
N VAL A 257 0.77 -17.21 -8.31
CA VAL A 257 2.03 -17.30 -9.04
C VAL A 257 3.10 -17.84 -8.11
N ASP A 258 3.64 -19.00 -8.45
CA ASP A 258 4.76 -19.66 -7.79
C ASP A 258 6.06 -19.19 -8.45
N THR A 259 6.92 -18.48 -7.72
CA THR A 259 8.20 -17.96 -8.23
C THR A 259 9.42 -18.70 -7.67
N THR A 260 9.21 -19.89 -7.08
CA THR A 260 10.27 -20.63 -6.37
C THR A 260 11.35 -21.15 -7.33
N ALA A 261 10.97 -21.56 -8.54
CA ALA A 261 11.89 -21.96 -9.60
C ALA A 261 12.77 -20.80 -10.10
N GLU A 262 12.27 -19.57 -10.01
CA GLU A 262 12.97 -18.33 -10.37
C GLU A 262 13.66 -17.67 -9.16
N GLY A 263 13.84 -18.39 -8.05
CA GLY A 263 14.51 -17.89 -6.84
C GLY A 263 13.75 -16.75 -6.14
N GLY A 264 12.43 -16.68 -6.32
CA GLY A 264 11.59 -15.60 -5.83
C GLY A 264 11.75 -14.29 -6.60
N ALA A 265 12.32 -14.29 -7.81
CA ALA A 265 12.51 -13.10 -8.63
C ALA A 265 11.77 -13.23 -9.97
N LEU A 266 10.83 -12.33 -10.25
CA LEU A 266 10.07 -12.34 -11.51
C LEU A 266 9.99 -10.95 -12.15
N SER A 267 10.48 -10.86 -13.38
CA SER A 267 10.18 -9.77 -14.33
C SER A 267 9.14 -10.25 -15.33
N TRP A 268 7.99 -9.56 -15.44
CA TRP A 268 6.96 -9.93 -16.40
C TRP A 268 6.33 -8.72 -17.08
N ARG A 269 5.44 -9.00 -18.03
CA ARG A 269 4.56 -8.01 -18.66
C ARG A 269 3.12 -8.34 -18.32
N THR A 270 2.30 -7.35 -18.03
CA THR A 270 0.86 -7.55 -17.80
C THR A 270 0.20 -8.10 -19.07
N PRO A 271 -0.51 -9.23 -19.00
CA PRO A 271 -1.24 -9.76 -20.14
C PRO A 271 -2.38 -8.82 -20.53
N THR A 272 -2.74 -8.80 -21.81
CA THR A 272 -3.95 -8.10 -22.27
C THR A 272 -5.19 -8.81 -21.71
N VAL A 273 -6.06 -8.07 -21.01
CA VAL A 273 -7.26 -8.62 -20.39
C VAL A 273 -8.51 -8.24 -21.19
N THR A 274 -9.26 -9.25 -21.64
CA THR A 274 -10.54 -9.10 -22.36
C THR A 274 -11.68 -9.84 -21.64
N GLY A 275 -12.92 -9.42 -21.87
CA GLY A 275 -14.11 -9.97 -21.21
C GLY A 275 -14.42 -9.37 -19.82
N ILE A 276 -13.48 -8.63 -19.22
CA ILE A 276 -13.69 -7.89 -17.96
C ILE A 276 -13.14 -6.46 -18.02
N GLY A 277 -13.81 -5.56 -17.31
CA GLY A 277 -13.50 -4.14 -17.14
C GLY A 277 -13.00 -3.80 -15.74
N ARG A 278 -13.01 -2.51 -15.40
CA ARG A 278 -12.52 -1.98 -14.11
C ARG A 278 -13.45 -2.35 -12.95
N GLU A 279 -14.73 -2.50 -13.23
CA GLU A 279 -15.80 -2.89 -12.30
C GLU A 279 -15.67 -4.34 -11.79
N ASP A 280 -14.97 -5.21 -12.52
CA ASP A 280 -14.69 -6.60 -12.12
C ASP A 280 -13.40 -6.73 -11.29
N ALA A 281 -12.50 -5.75 -11.39
CA ALA A 281 -11.19 -5.77 -10.75
C ALA A 281 -11.21 -5.97 -9.21
N PRO A 282 -12.22 -5.49 -8.43
CA PRO A 282 -12.40 -5.83 -7.02
C PRO A 282 -12.48 -7.33 -6.71
N TYR A 283 -12.68 -8.18 -7.72
CA TYR A 283 -12.87 -9.63 -7.59
C TYR A 283 -11.72 -10.45 -8.23
N VAL A 284 -10.63 -9.80 -8.62
CA VAL A 284 -9.41 -10.43 -9.14
C VAL A 284 -8.22 -10.15 -8.21
N LEU A 285 -7.49 -11.20 -7.83
CA LEU A 285 -6.27 -11.11 -7.01
C LEU A 285 -5.08 -11.73 -7.74
N TRP A 286 -3.96 -11.03 -7.77
CA TRP A 286 -2.67 -11.52 -8.26
C TRP A 286 -1.74 -11.76 -7.06
N ALA A 287 -1.70 -13.01 -6.59
CA ALA A 287 -0.94 -13.41 -5.42
C ALA A 287 0.42 -14.00 -5.83
N PHE A 288 1.50 -13.45 -5.25
CA PHE A 288 2.88 -13.90 -5.41
C PHE A 288 3.45 -14.23 -4.02
N PRO A 289 3.19 -15.44 -3.47
CA PRO A 289 3.39 -15.69 -2.04
C PRO A 289 4.86 -15.73 -1.59
N ASP A 290 5.70 -16.31 -2.44
CA ASP A 290 7.13 -16.58 -2.21
C ASP A 290 8.05 -15.51 -2.84
N ALA A 291 7.52 -14.64 -3.69
CA ALA A 291 8.30 -13.63 -4.40
C ALA A 291 9.00 -12.65 -3.43
N THR A 292 10.28 -12.41 -3.68
CA THR A 292 11.15 -11.46 -2.96
C THR A 292 11.50 -10.23 -3.79
N ARG A 293 11.42 -10.33 -5.12
CA ARG A 293 11.57 -9.24 -6.11
C ARG A 293 10.59 -9.42 -7.26
N LEU A 294 9.88 -8.35 -7.60
CA LEU A 294 8.91 -8.28 -8.70
C LEU A 294 9.21 -7.07 -9.57
N ALA A 295 9.20 -7.24 -10.90
CA ALA A 295 9.34 -6.15 -11.85
C ALA A 295 8.22 -6.18 -12.90
N LEU A 296 7.36 -5.16 -12.87
CA LEU A 296 6.32 -4.94 -13.87
C LEU A 296 6.91 -4.07 -14.98
N THR A 297 7.19 -4.67 -16.14
CA THR A 297 8.08 -4.05 -17.16
C THR A 297 7.35 -3.33 -18.30
N ALA A 298 6.16 -3.79 -18.67
CA ALA A 298 5.24 -3.23 -19.67
C ALA A 298 3.95 -4.05 -19.68
N GLY A 299 2.99 -3.75 -20.56
CA GLY A 299 1.87 -4.62 -20.88
C GLY A 299 0.53 -3.88 -20.96
N GLY A 300 -0.57 -4.61 -20.75
CA GLY A 300 -1.89 -4.02 -20.56
C GLY A 300 -2.11 -3.49 -19.13
N THR A 301 -3.26 -2.89 -18.86
CA THR A 301 -3.68 -2.53 -17.49
C THR A 301 -3.75 -3.79 -16.62
N LEU A 302 -3.09 -3.80 -15.46
CA LEU A 302 -3.27 -4.87 -14.47
C LEU A 302 -4.69 -4.74 -13.88
N ARG A 303 -5.60 -5.65 -14.22
CA ARG A 303 -6.93 -5.70 -13.58
C ARG A 303 -6.90 -6.68 -12.42
N GLY A 304 -7.22 -6.18 -11.24
CA GLY A 304 -7.11 -6.92 -9.99
C GLY A 304 -5.97 -6.42 -9.11
N SER A 305 -6.07 -6.77 -7.83
CA SER A 305 -5.14 -6.29 -6.81
C SER A 305 -3.87 -7.13 -6.74
N LEU A 306 -2.71 -6.49 -6.56
CA LEU A 306 -1.39 -7.13 -6.50
C LEU A 306 -1.01 -7.43 -5.04
N TYR A 307 -0.73 -8.71 -4.75
CA TYR A 307 -0.50 -9.22 -3.41
C TYR A 307 0.83 -9.98 -3.30
N ALA A 308 1.87 -9.29 -2.88
CA ALA A 308 3.22 -9.84 -2.76
C ALA A 308 3.92 -9.33 -1.49
N PRO A 309 3.42 -9.64 -0.27
CA PRO A 309 3.88 -9.07 1.01
C PRO A 309 5.31 -9.47 1.43
N ARG A 310 6.04 -10.19 0.57
CA ARG A 310 7.48 -10.47 0.69
C ARG A 310 8.32 -9.76 -0.36
N ALA A 311 7.71 -9.26 -1.43
CA ALA A 311 8.41 -8.74 -2.60
C ALA A 311 8.68 -7.25 -2.52
N GLU A 312 9.86 -6.84 -2.99
CA GLU A 312 10.05 -5.49 -3.49
C GLU A 312 9.53 -5.41 -4.92
N LEU A 313 8.61 -4.48 -5.19
CA LEU A 313 8.02 -4.25 -6.51
C LEU A 313 8.66 -3.03 -7.17
N THR A 314 9.35 -3.24 -8.29
CA THR A 314 9.66 -2.16 -9.24
C THR A 314 8.58 -2.09 -10.31
N ASP A 315 7.92 -0.95 -10.44
CA ASP A 315 7.00 -0.70 -11.55
C ASP A 315 7.64 0.26 -12.56
N GLY A 316 7.90 -0.25 -13.75
CA GLY A 316 8.37 0.51 -14.91
C GLY A 316 7.37 0.56 -16.05
N SER A 317 6.15 0.05 -15.85
CA SER A 317 5.13 -0.07 -16.89
C SER A 317 4.28 1.19 -17.00
N PRO A 318 4.05 1.74 -18.20
CA PRO A 318 3.15 2.87 -18.40
C PRO A 318 1.65 2.51 -18.26
N ALA A 319 1.33 1.21 -18.16
CA ALA A 319 -0.04 0.75 -17.97
C ALA A 319 -0.49 0.87 -16.52
N ALA A 320 -1.77 1.19 -16.31
CA ALA A 320 -2.35 1.36 -14.97
C ALA A 320 -2.45 0.04 -14.19
N VAL A 321 -2.55 0.16 -12.87
CA VAL A 321 -3.01 -0.91 -11.97
C VAL A 321 -4.43 -0.56 -11.51
N GLU A 322 -5.42 -1.36 -11.90
CA GLU A 322 -6.81 -1.28 -11.43
C GLU A 322 -6.99 -2.24 -10.25
N GLY A 323 -6.68 -1.79 -9.04
CA GLY A 323 -6.68 -2.61 -7.83
C GLY A 323 -5.94 -1.97 -6.64
N ASP A 324 -5.81 -2.74 -5.56
CA ASP A 324 -4.92 -2.44 -4.43
C ASP A 324 -3.52 -3.07 -4.64
N ILE A 325 -2.50 -2.57 -3.95
CA ILE A 325 -1.12 -3.07 -3.95
C ILE A 325 -0.65 -3.30 -2.51
N VAL A 326 -0.22 -4.51 -2.18
CA VAL A 326 0.44 -4.85 -0.90
C VAL A 326 1.77 -5.54 -1.18
N VAL A 327 2.88 -4.86 -0.87
CA VAL A 327 4.25 -5.31 -1.17
C VAL A 327 5.22 -4.94 -0.02
N ARG A 328 6.37 -5.61 0.09
CA ARG A 328 7.38 -5.30 1.12
C ARG A 328 7.95 -3.88 0.95
N ALA A 329 8.26 -3.50 -0.28
CA ALA A 329 8.77 -2.18 -0.67
C ALA A 329 8.33 -1.86 -2.11
N LEU A 330 8.25 -0.59 -2.46
CA LEU A 330 7.76 -0.14 -3.77
C LEU A 330 8.72 0.84 -4.44
N LYS A 331 8.98 0.65 -5.74
CA LYS A 331 9.73 1.58 -6.59
C LYS A 331 8.90 1.87 -7.85
N ALA A 332 7.99 2.83 -7.75
CA ALA A 332 7.23 3.34 -8.89
C ALA A 332 8.11 4.31 -9.70
N GLY A 333 8.46 3.91 -10.92
CA GLY A 333 9.40 4.63 -11.77
C GLY A 333 8.83 5.93 -12.37
N PRO A 334 9.67 6.73 -13.06
CA PRO A 334 9.22 7.99 -13.68
C PRO A 334 8.15 7.80 -14.78
N ARG A 335 7.96 6.57 -15.25
CA ARG A 335 6.97 6.18 -16.27
C ARG A 335 5.86 5.27 -15.75
N SER A 336 5.73 5.01 -14.45
CA SER A 336 4.69 4.10 -13.95
C SER A 336 3.27 4.65 -14.19
N GLY A 337 2.39 3.76 -14.64
CA GLY A 337 0.97 4.01 -14.83
C GLY A 337 0.23 4.26 -13.52
N ALA A 338 -1.01 4.70 -13.63
CA ALA A 338 -1.76 5.16 -12.47
C ALA A 338 -2.28 3.99 -11.61
N VAL A 339 -2.15 4.08 -10.28
CA VAL A 339 -2.81 3.14 -9.37
C VAL A 339 -4.27 3.56 -9.19
N ARG A 340 -5.15 2.98 -10.00
CA ARG A 340 -6.58 3.24 -10.06
C ARG A 340 -7.32 2.40 -9.01
N SER A 341 -7.93 3.07 -8.03
CA SER A 341 -8.73 2.45 -6.97
C SER A 341 -9.80 1.51 -7.53
N ALA A 342 -9.67 0.24 -7.19
CA ALA A 342 -10.67 -0.82 -7.35
C ALA A 342 -10.47 -1.85 -6.21
N PRO A 343 -10.77 -1.47 -4.95
CA PRO A 343 -10.26 -2.20 -3.79
C PRO A 343 -10.75 -3.65 -3.74
N PHE A 344 -9.92 -4.58 -3.27
CA PHE A 344 -10.27 -5.99 -3.30
C PHE A 344 -11.45 -6.28 -2.36
N ALA A 345 -12.59 -6.66 -2.93
CA ALA A 345 -13.87 -6.79 -2.24
C ALA A 345 -14.27 -8.24 -1.93
N ALA A 346 -13.56 -9.23 -2.49
CA ALA A 346 -13.88 -10.64 -2.29
C ALA A 346 -13.30 -11.23 -1.00
N ARG A 347 -13.80 -12.43 -0.65
CA ARG A 347 -13.36 -13.24 0.49
C ARG A 347 -13.01 -14.65 0.00
N PRO A 348 -11.86 -14.87 -0.67
CA PRO A 348 -11.47 -16.19 -1.13
C PRO A 348 -11.49 -17.23 -0.01
N VAL A 349 -12.00 -18.40 -0.33
CA VAL A 349 -12.02 -19.57 0.54
C VAL A 349 -11.30 -20.70 -0.18
N CYS A 350 -10.13 -21.07 0.33
CA CYS A 350 -9.40 -22.24 -0.14
C CYS A 350 -9.53 -23.33 0.92
N PRO A 351 -10.18 -24.48 0.61
CA PRO A 351 -10.20 -25.60 1.54
C PRO A 351 -8.76 -26.00 1.87
N ALA A 352 -8.49 -26.31 3.15
CA ALA A 352 -7.20 -26.85 3.53
C ALA A 352 -6.91 -28.09 2.68
N ALA A 353 -5.70 -28.17 2.13
CA ALA A 353 -5.28 -29.35 1.39
C ALA A 353 -5.36 -30.55 2.34
N THR A 354 -6.32 -31.45 2.09
CA THR A 354 -6.48 -32.66 2.89
C THR A 354 -5.15 -33.39 2.89
N ALA A 355 -4.54 -33.57 4.08
CA ALA A 355 -3.30 -34.33 4.19
C ALA A 355 -3.51 -35.69 3.49
N PRO A 356 -2.62 -36.10 2.56
CA PRO A 356 -2.83 -37.32 1.80
C PRO A 356 -2.99 -38.47 2.80
N ALA A 357 -4.15 -39.14 2.75
CA ALA A 357 -4.51 -40.16 3.72
C ALA A 357 -3.35 -41.16 3.84
N GLY A 358 -2.77 -41.23 5.04
CA GLY A 358 -1.46 -41.86 5.24
C GLY A 358 -1.44 -43.25 4.64
N ALA A 359 -0.53 -43.47 3.68
CA ALA A 359 -0.41 -44.76 3.00
C ALA A 359 -0.36 -45.87 4.07
N PRO A 360 -1.21 -46.91 3.96
CA PRO A 360 -1.49 -47.83 5.06
C PRO A 360 -0.17 -48.34 5.62
N GLY A 361 0.02 -48.11 6.92
CA GLY A 361 1.32 -48.24 7.57
C GLY A 361 1.92 -49.61 7.27
N ARG A 362 3.00 -49.64 6.50
CA ARG A 362 3.81 -50.84 6.39
C ARG A 362 4.38 -51.10 7.77
N ASP A 363 3.89 -52.12 8.45
CA ASP A 363 4.42 -52.57 9.73
C ASP A 363 5.93 -52.72 9.60
N ARG A 364 6.66 -51.78 10.22
CA ARG A 364 8.11 -51.90 10.37
C ARG A 364 8.33 -53.00 11.39
N ALA A 365 8.54 -54.22 10.88
CA ALA A 365 9.05 -55.33 11.67
C ALA A 365 10.20 -54.82 12.56
N PRO A 366 10.24 -55.21 13.86
CA PRO A 366 11.11 -54.60 14.84
C PRO A 366 12.57 -54.70 14.40
N VAL A 367 13.23 -53.56 14.28
CA VAL A 367 14.66 -53.50 13.97
C VAL A 367 15.41 -54.12 15.16
N PRO A 368 16.23 -55.17 14.96
CA PRO A 368 16.97 -55.78 16.06
C PRO A 368 17.95 -54.77 16.64
N VAL A 369 17.97 -54.67 17.98
CA VAL A 369 18.84 -53.74 18.71
C VAL A 369 20.30 -54.17 18.56
N PRO A 370 21.20 -53.31 18.03
CA PRO A 370 22.62 -53.59 18.03
C PRO A 370 23.15 -53.67 19.46
N GLY A 371 23.92 -54.72 19.77
CA GLY A 371 24.51 -54.92 21.09
C GLY A 371 25.59 -53.89 21.42
N THR A 372 25.72 -53.57 22.71
CA THR A 372 26.81 -52.76 23.25
C THR A 372 28.10 -53.58 23.35
N ASP A 373 29.16 -53.18 22.63
CA ASP A 373 30.54 -53.32 23.12
C ASP A 373 31.53 -52.52 22.24
N ALA A 374 32.20 -51.53 22.84
CA ALA A 374 33.42 -50.88 22.34
C ALA A 374 34.02 -49.96 23.42
N GLU A 375 35.17 -50.33 23.99
CA GLU A 375 35.90 -49.48 24.95
C GLU A 375 36.58 -48.26 24.28
N PRO A 376 36.82 -47.17 25.03
CA PRO A 376 37.50 -45.99 24.51
C PRO A 376 39.01 -46.23 24.31
N ARG A 377 39.55 -45.75 23.19
CA ARG A 377 41.00 -45.56 23.01
C ARG A 377 41.35 -44.08 23.13
N ALA A 378 42.39 -43.79 23.89
CA ALA A 378 42.85 -42.43 24.18
C ALA A 378 44.12 -42.07 23.39
N GLY A 379 44.30 -40.77 23.16
CA GLY A 379 45.62 -40.13 23.08
C GLY A 379 46.34 -40.14 21.73
N THR A 380 46.36 -38.97 21.09
CA THR A 380 47.55 -38.43 20.41
C THR A 380 47.59 -36.93 20.65
N GLU A 381 48.77 -36.36 20.94
CA GLU A 381 48.97 -34.92 21.15
C GLU A 381 49.04 -34.15 19.82
N PRO A 382 48.65 -32.85 19.79
CA PRO A 382 48.99 -31.95 18.69
C PRO A 382 50.44 -31.44 18.82
N GLY A 383 51.20 -31.48 17.72
CA GLY A 383 52.48 -30.77 17.62
C GLY A 383 52.28 -29.27 17.32
N PRO A 384 53.27 -28.42 17.64
CA PRO A 384 53.26 -26.99 17.33
C PRO A 384 53.78 -26.69 15.92
N ASP A 385 53.87 -25.39 15.63
CA ASP A 385 54.58 -24.73 14.53
C ASP A 385 54.02 -24.90 13.11
N ASP A 386 53.34 -23.85 12.64
CA ASP A 386 53.52 -23.31 11.28
C ASP A 386 53.27 -21.78 11.30
N GLU A 387 53.88 -21.06 10.36
CA GLU A 387 54.06 -19.58 10.43
C GLU A 387 52.84 -18.76 9.93
N PRO A 388 52.71 -17.47 10.31
CA PRO A 388 51.66 -16.59 9.79
C PRO A 388 51.87 -16.31 8.28
N VAL A 389 50.81 -16.54 7.49
CA VAL A 389 50.76 -16.17 6.06
C VAL A 389 50.31 -14.72 5.92
N ASP A 390 51.03 -13.94 5.11
CA ASP A 390 50.77 -12.51 4.89
C ASP A 390 49.36 -12.21 4.32
N GLU A 391 48.81 -11.09 4.77
CA GLU A 391 47.51 -10.55 4.35
C GLU A 391 47.68 -9.67 3.09
N PRO A 392 47.11 -10.03 1.93
CA PRO A 392 47.29 -9.25 0.70
C PRO A 392 46.42 -7.99 0.70
N GLU A 393 47.05 -6.84 0.47
CA GLU A 393 46.35 -5.55 0.33
C GLU A 393 45.35 -5.55 -0.84
N PRO A 394 44.17 -4.92 -0.72
CA PRO A 394 43.18 -4.84 -1.78
C PRO A 394 43.63 -3.87 -2.88
N GLY A 395 44.24 -4.40 -3.95
CA GLY A 395 44.65 -3.63 -5.12
C GLY A 395 43.48 -2.96 -5.86
N THR A 396 43.62 -1.66 -6.13
CA THR A 396 42.61 -0.84 -6.81
C THR A 396 42.80 -0.87 -8.33
N GLU A 397 42.28 -1.89 -9.01
CA GLU A 397 42.36 -2.01 -10.47
C GLU A 397 41.21 -2.85 -11.07
N ALA A 398 39.99 -2.29 -11.12
CA ALA A 398 38.79 -3.00 -11.61
C ALA A 398 37.67 -2.13 -12.24
N GLU A 399 37.95 -0.87 -12.63
CA GLU A 399 36.94 0.05 -13.19
C GLU A 399 37.41 0.73 -14.50
N ALA A 400 37.99 -0.04 -15.44
CA ALA A 400 38.57 0.50 -16.69
C ALA A 400 38.14 -0.21 -18.00
N GLU A 401 37.49 -1.38 -17.95
CA GLU A 401 37.16 -2.19 -19.15
C GLU A 401 35.65 -2.28 -19.46
N LEU A 402 34.85 -1.31 -19.01
CA LEU A 402 33.38 -1.29 -19.23
C LEU A 402 32.82 -0.05 -19.93
N GLU A 403 33.65 0.92 -20.32
CA GLU A 403 33.24 2.09 -21.10
C GLU A 403 33.61 2.00 -22.61
N ALA A 404 34.14 0.86 -23.07
CA ALA A 404 34.68 0.69 -24.43
C ALA A 404 33.69 0.13 -25.48
N GLU A 405 32.55 -0.46 -25.08
CA GLU A 405 31.56 -1.07 -26.00
C GLU A 405 30.29 -0.23 -26.21
N ALA A 406 30.36 1.09 -25.93
CA ALA A 406 29.20 2.00 -26.04
C ALA A 406 29.16 2.88 -27.30
N GLU A 407 30.30 3.18 -27.94
CA GLU A 407 30.40 4.09 -29.10
C GLU A 407 30.68 3.34 -30.42
N ALA A 408 29.85 2.34 -30.74
CA ALA A 408 29.99 1.53 -31.97
C ALA A 408 28.65 1.18 -32.65
N ALA A 409 27.63 2.06 -32.51
CA ALA A 409 26.26 1.77 -32.96
C ALA A 409 25.48 2.97 -33.55
N GLU A 410 26.13 4.09 -33.89
CA GLU A 410 25.52 5.25 -34.55
C GLU A 410 26.22 5.65 -35.86
N GLU A 411 26.35 4.70 -36.79
CA GLU A 411 26.64 5.01 -38.21
C GLU A 411 25.88 4.02 -39.14
N GLU A 412 25.81 4.33 -40.44
CA GLU A 412 25.04 3.66 -41.51
C GLU A 412 23.50 3.84 -41.51
N ALA A 413 23.03 4.98 -42.04
CA ALA A 413 21.66 5.13 -42.59
C ALA A 413 21.53 6.27 -43.63
N GLU A 414 22.29 6.24 -44.74
CA GLU A 414 22.00 7.11 -45.89
C GLU A 414 20.74 6.66 -46.66
N PRO A 415 20.05 7.60 -47.33
CA PRO A 415 19.60 7.29 -48.68
C PRO A 415 19.74 8.46 -49.70
N GLY A 416 20.58 8.24 -50.71
CA GLY A 416 20.24 8.41 -52.14
C GLY A 416 19.84 9.80 -52.66
N SER A 417 20.74 10.42 -53.45
CA SER A 417 20.50 11.65 -54.20
C SER A 417 19.80 11.46 -55.56
N GLY A 418 18.90 12.39 -55.93
CA GLY A 418 18.37 12.60 -57.29
C GLY A 418 17.00 13.31 -57.24
N GLU A 419 16.64 14.25 -58.13
CA GLU A 419 17.35 14.87 -59.27
C GLU A 419 16.71 16.27 -59.57
N GLU A 420 17.46 17.24 -60.11
CA GLU A 420 17.05 18.65 -60.39
C GLU A 420 17.79 19.17 -61.65
N PRO A 421 17.43 20.32 -62.32
CA PRO A 421 16.37 21.31 -62.05
C PRO A 421 15.37 21.37 -63.26
N PRO A 422 15.07 22.43 -64.09
CA PRO A 422 15.45 23.86 -64.16
C PRO A 422 14.29 24.91 -64.24
N ALA A 423 14.22 25.81 -63.26
CA ALA A 423 14.01 27.27 -63.39
C ALA A 423 12.91 27.92 -64.29
N GLY A 424 11.79 28.34 -63.67
CA GLY A 424 11.18 29.70 -63.75
C GLY A 424 10.49 30.18 -65.05
N PRO A 425 10.06 31.47 -65.14
CA PRO A 425 10.07 32.53 -64.11
C PRO A 425 8.77 33.40 -63.99
N ALA A 426 8.78 34.33 -63.02
CA ALA A 426 8.13 35.67 -62.99
C ALA A 426 6.61 35.85 -62.74
N ASP A 427 6.30 37.03 -62.15
CA ASP A 427 5.04 37.82 -62.14
C ASP A 427 3.75 37.19 -61.53
N GLU A 428 2.73 37.92 -61.02
CA GLU A 428 2.56 39.35 -60.66
C GLU A 428 1.53 39.51 -59.50
N GLU A 429 1.05 40.72 -59.21
CA GLU A 429 -0.03 41.01 -58.25
C GLU A 429 -1.42 40.50 -58.73
N ALA A 430 -2.28 39.99 -57.81
CA ALA A 430 -3.75 40.17 -57.85
C ALA A 430 -4.47 39.55 -56.63
N GLU A 431 -5.49 40.25 -56.11
CA GLU A 431 -6.59 39.61 -55.36
C GLU A 431 -7.70 39.18 -56.35
N PRO A 432 -8.34 38.01 -56.11
CA PRO A 432 -9.75 37.79 -56.39
C PRO A 432 -10.52 37.79 -55.05
N ALA A 433 -11.50 38.66 -54.82
CA ALA A 433 -12.80 38.75 -55.50
C ALA A 433 -13.73 37.58 -55.14
N GLU A 434 -14.93 37.93 -54.68
CA GLU A 434 -15.91 37.02 -54.09
C GLU A 434 -16.50 36.05 -55.12
N ALA A 435 -16.67 34.79 -54.74
CA ALA A 435 -17.35 33.77 -55.54
C ALA A 435 -18.58 33.26 -54.79
N GLU A 436 -19.76 33.65 -55.27
CA GLU A 436 -21.04 33.19 -54.74
C GLU A 436 -21.19 31.67 -54.95
N VAL A 437 -21.57 30.94 -53.91
CA VAL A 437 -21.97 29.52 -54.00
C VAL A 437 -23.40 29.41 -53.49
N GLU A 438 -24.35 29.23 -54.41
CA GLU A 438 -25.72 28.88 -54.05
C GLU A 438 -25.76 27.49 -53.39
N THR A 439 -26.08 27.43 -52.11
CA THR A 439 -26.61 26.22 -51.47
C THR A 439 -28.13 26.34 -51.38
N GLY A 440 -28.83 25.54 -52.19
CA GLY A 440 -30.29 25.44 -52.09
C GLY A 440 -30.76 24.87 -50.74
N PRO A 441 -32.05 25.03 -50.39
CA PRO A 441 -32.54 24.66 -49.07
C PRO A 441 -32.69 23.15 -48.89
N GLU A 442 -31.84 22.54 -48.06
CA GLU A 442 -32.19 21.28 -47.39
C GLU A 442 -33.07 21.58 -46.17
N ALA A 443 -34.06 20.73 -45.93
CA ALA A 443 -35.16 21.03 -45.02
C ALA A 443 -34.80 20.80 -43.54
N GLU A 444 -35.30 21.69 -42.68
CA GLU A 444 -35.29 21.47 -41.23
C GLU A 444 -36.14 20.25 -40.86
N PRO A 445 -35.69 19.38 -39.93
CA PRO A 445 -36.51 18.32 -39.40
C PRO A 445 -37.60 18.93 -38.50
N ALA A 446 -38.86 18.78 -38.90
CA ALA A 446 -39.99 19.30 -38.14
C ALA A 446 -40.01 18.74 -36.70
N GLU A 447 -40.07 19.63 -35.71
CA GLU A 447 -40.27 19.24 -34.32
C GLU A 447 -41.67 18.65 -34.16
N ALA A 448 -41.74 17.39 -33.72
CA ALA A 448 -43.01 16.72 -33.46
C ALA A 448 -43.53 17.14 -32.07
N GLU A 449 -44.40 18.15 -32.03
CA GLU A 449 -45.17 18.49 -30.83
C GLU A 449 -46.00 17.27 -30.39
N VAL A 450 -45.68 16.72 -29.22
CA VAL A 450 -46.48 15.66 -28.59
C VAL A 450 -47.36 16.31 -27.54
N GLU A 451 -48.63 16.52 -27.88
CA GLU A 451 -49.65 16.92 -26.91
C GLU A 451 -49.80 15.82 -25.83
N THR A 452 -49.71 16.21 -24.56
CA THR A 452 -50.09 15.37 -23.41
C THR A 452 -51.12 16.08 -22.56
N ASP A 453 -52.38 15.67 -22.72
CA ASP A 453 -53.52 16.13 -21.92
C ASP A 453 -53.35 15.70 -20.43
N PRO A 454 -53.75 16.51 -19.43
CA PRO A 454 -53.35 16.27 -18.03
C PRO A 454 -54.47 15.73 -17.12
N GLU A 455 -54.48 14.42 -16.84
CA GLU A 455 -55.30 13.88 -15.74
C GLU A 455 -54.76 12.54 -15.18
N ALA A 456 -54.31 12.54 -13.91
CA ALA A 456 -54.29 11.41 -12.96
C ALA A 456 -53.41 11.75 -11.73
N GLU A 457 -54.01 12.26 -10.64
CA GLU A 457 -53.30 12.40 -9.36
C GLU A 457 -53.14 11.02 -8.67
N PRO A 458 -51.95 10.67 -8.14
CA PRO A 458 -51.80 9.50 -7.29
C PRO A 458 -52.37 9.80 -5.90
N ALA A 459 -53.43 9.08 -5.51
CA ALA A 459 -54.07 9.28 -4.22
C ALA A 459 -53.11 9.07 -3.04
N GLU A 460 -53.04 10.06 -2.13
CA GLU A 460 -52.29 9.92 -0.89
C GLU A 460 -52.99 8.90 0.03
N ALA A 461 -52.23 7.92 0.52
CA ALA A 461 -52.75 6.93 1.46
C ALA A 461 -52.69 7.50 2.88
N GLU A 462 -53.82 8.05 3.35
CA GLU A 462 -53.97 8.50 4.73
C GLU A 462 -53.72 7.34 5.72
N VAL A 463 -52.71 7.50 6.57
CA VAL A 463 -52.46 6.60 7.71
C VAL A 463 -53.01 7.30 8.94
N GLU A 464 -54.18 6.86 9.40
CA GLU A 464 -54.82 7.37 10.62
C GLU A 464 -53.92 7.13 11.84
N THR A 465 -53.41 8.21 12.45
CA THR A 465 -52.75 8.17 13.76
C THR A 465 -53.73 8.59 14.84
N ASP A 466 -54.41 7.60 15.42
CA ASP A 466 -55.37 7.76 16.52
C ASP A 466 -54.67 8.23 17.83
N PRO A 467 -55.05 9.38 18.44
CA PRO A 467 -54.31 9.98 19.55
C PRO A 467 -55.02 9.93 20.92
N GLU A 468 -55.43 8.75 21.40
CA GLU A 468 -56.00 8.59 22.76
C GLU A 468 -55.29 7.52 23.62
N ALA A 469 -54.38 7.98 24.50
CA ALA A 469 -53.87 7.22 25.65
C ALA A 469 -53.35 8.19 26.74
N GLU A 470 -53.89 8.11 27.96
CA GLU A 470 -53.62 9.07 29.04
C GLU A 470 -52.23 8.90 29.69
N PRO A 471 -51.60 9.98 30.18
CA PRO A 471 -50.38 9.90 30.97
C PRO A 471 -50.69 9.40 32.40
N ALA A 472 -50.22 8.21 32.74
CA ALA A 472 -50.28 7.71 34.11
C ALA A 472 -49.39 8.56 35.04
N GLU A 473 -50.01 9.20 36.03
CA GLU A 473 -49.31 10.01 37.04
C GLU A 473 -48.40 9.15 37.92
N VAL A 474 -47.18 9.63 38.20
CA VAL A 474 -46.28 9.05 39.20
C VAL A 474 -46.01 10.11 40.26
N GLU A 475 -46.71 10.01 41.39
CA GLU A 475 -46.64 10.99 42.48
C GLU A 475 -45.26 11.06 43.14
N THR A 476 -44.81 12.28 43.44
CA THR A 476 -43.70 12.53 44.37
C THR A 476 -44.21 12.50 45.82
N GLY A 477 -43.84 11.48 46.60
CA GLY A 477 -44.38 11.25 47.95
C GLY A 477 -43.37 10.88 49.04
N ALA A 478 -42.83 11.92 49.71
CA ALA A 478 -42.36 11.98 51.11
C ALA A 478 -41.45 10.89 51.75
N ASP A 479 -40.29 11.36 52.24
CA ASP A 479 -39.58 10.90 53.46
C ASP A 479 -40.54 10.74 54.68
N PRO A 480 -40.26 9.89 55.70
CA PRO A 480 -39.19 10.23 56.66
C PRO A 480 -38.49 9.08 57.46
N ALA A 481 -37.36 9.46 58.10
CA ALA A 481 -36.61 8.77 59.17
C ALA A 481 -35.92 7.44 58.77
N GLY A 482 -34.69 7.11 59.23
CA GLY A 482 -33.90 7.58 60.37
C GLY A 482 -33.62 6.39 61.30
N THR A 483 -32.41 5.81 61.35
CA THR A 483 -31.29 6.14 62.28
C THR A 483 -30.16 5.11 62.00
N GLY A 484 -28.85 5.35 62.10
CA GLY A 484 -28.07 6.54 62.50
C GLY A 484 -26.92 6.17 63.45
N ALA A 485 -25.68 6.02 62.95
CA ALA A 485 -24.50 5.63 63.74
C ALA A 485 -23.15 6.14 63.15
N GLU A 486 -22.75 7.34 63.58
CA GLU A 486 -21.34 7.78 63.69
C GLU A 486 -20.70 7.16 64.98
N PRO A 487 -19.40 7.35 65.36
CA PRO A 487 -18.40 8.36 64.96
C PRO A 487 -16.96 7.78 64.73
N SER A 488 -15.81 8.48 64.66
CA SER A 488 -15.42 9.89 64.96
C SER A 488 -14.22 10.36 64.11
N ALA A 489 -14.15 11.67 63.82
CA ALA A 489 -12.99 12.59 63.94
C ALA A 489 -11.66 12.30 63.17
N ASP A 490 -10.78 13.28 62.86
CA ASP A 490 -10.53 14.61 63.45
C ASP A 490 -10.46 15.79 62.44
N THR A 491 -10.31 17.02 62.96
CA THR A 491 -10.53 18.32 62.27
C THR A 491 -9.31 19.26 62.33
N GLU A 492 -9.04 20.04 61.28
CA GLU A 492 -8.73 21.51 61.28
C GLU A 492 -8.38 21.95 59.84
N SER A 493 -8.91 23.01 59.19
CA SER A 493 -9.54 24.31 59.56
C SER A 493 -8.58 25.47 59.85
N GLY A 494 -8.35 26.36 58.88
CA GLY A 494 -7.69 27.67 59.09
C GLY A 494 -7.37 28.42 57.79
N PRO A 495 -7.85 29.67 57.54
CA PRO A 495 -7.79 30.28 56.19
C PRO A 495 -6.92 31.59 56.14
N PRO A 496 -7.17 32.65 55.33
CA PRO A 496 -6.18 33.11 54.35
C PRO A 496 -5.66 34.55 54.59
N GLY A 497 -4.73 35.01 53.74
CA GLY A 497 -4.22 36.40 53.73
C GLY A 497 -4.05 36.96 52.32
N GLU A 498 -4.41 38.24 52.16
CA GLU A 498 -4.15 39.03 50.94
C GLU A 498 -2.67 39.37 50.78
N MET A 499 -2.27 39.74 49.56
CA MET A 499 -1.70 41.06 49.26
C MET A 499 -1.52 41.20 47.73
N ALA A 500 -1.68 42.41 47.21
CA ALA A 500 -1.45 42.75 45.81
C ALA A 500 -0.37 43.83 45.71
N GLU A 501 0.47 43.80 44.66
CA GLU A 501 1.13 45.04 44.22
C GLU A 501 1.56 45.06 42.74
N THR A 502 1.87 46.27 42.29
CA THR A 502 2.12 46.70 40.90
C THR A 502 3.53 46.44 40.38
N GLY A 503 3.69 46.36 39.04
CA GLY A 503 5.00 46.37 38.36
C GLY A 503 4.88 46.08 36.86
N ALA A 504 4.46 47.03 36.02
CA ALA A 504 5.27 48.11 35.42
C ALA A 504 6.26 47.64 34.31
N ARG A 505 6.17 48.29 33.15
CA ARG A 505 6.88 47.94 31.90
C ARG A 505 8.39 48.17 31.99
N ALA A 506 9.18 47.20 31.50
CA ALA A 506 10.58 47.42 31.11
C ALA A 506 10.73 47.37 29.58
N ARG A 507 11.15 48.50 28.98
CA ARG A 507 11.79 48.51 27.65
C ARG A 507 13.30 48.46 27.90
N LEU A 508 14.03 47.64 27.14
CA LEU A 508 15.49 47.73 27.07
C LEU A 508 15.94 47.72 25.61
N TRP A 509 16.89 48.59 25.29
CA TRP A 509 17.49 48.78 23.96
C TRP A 509 19.00 48.90 24.15
N LEU A 510 19.76 47.92 23.67
CA LEU A 510 21.22 47.89 23.45
C LEU A 510 21.47 46.58 22.67
N VAL A 511 21.90 46.56 21.40
CA VAL A 511 23.09 47.18 20.77
C VAL A 511 24.39 46.57 21.28
N GLY A 512 25.00 45.70 20.47
CA GLY A 512 26.30 45.06 20.70
C GLY A 512 26.72 44.20 19.50
N ALA A 513 28.01 44.18 19.19
CA ALA A 513 28.60 43.43 18.06
C ALA A 513 28.46 41.89 18.23
N GLY A 514 28.57 41.05 17.21
CA GLY A 514 28.92 41.32 15.80
C GLY A 514 30.15 40.52 15.37
N ALA A 515 29.95 39.47 14.56
CA ALA A 515 31.01 38.69 13.92
C ALA A 515 30.47 38.02 12.66
N ALA A 516 30.87 38.51 11.47
CA ALA A 516 30.57 37.87 10.20
C ALA A 516 31.83 37.15 9.70
N LEU A 517 31.79 35.82 9.61
CA LEU A 517 32.89 35.03 9.07
C LEU A 517 32.61 34.68 7.59
N LEU A 518 33.10 35.53 6.70
CA LEU A 518 33.16 35.23 5.27
C LEU A 518 34.37 34.31 5.00
N VAL A 519 34.12 33.12 4.46
CA VAL A 519 35.14 32.27 3.84
C VAL A 519 34.73 32.04 2.40
N ALA A 520 35.47 32.63 1.47
CA ALA A 520 35.20 32.56 0.04
C ALA A 520 36.51 32.47 -0.76
N THR A 521 36.90 31.25 -1.12
CA THR A 521 37.96 30.96 -2.10
C THR A 521 37.57 29.74 -2.90
N GLY A 522 37.26 29.93 -4.18
CA GLY A 522 36.78 28.89 -5.10
C GLY A 522 37.03 29.29 -6.55
N THR A 523 38.29 29.31 -6.94
CA THR A 523 38.75 29.88 -8.22
C THR A 523 38.46 28.95 -9.40
N VAL A 524 37.44 29.27 -10.19
CA VAL A 524 37.14 28.54 -11.44
C VAL A 524 38.02 29.08 -12.58
N LEU A 525 38.88 28.23 -13.14
CA LEU A 525 39.61 28.55 -14.38
C LEU A 525 38.71 28.37 -15.62
N THR A 526 38.46 29.46 -16.35
CA THR A 526 37.84 29.41 -17.68
C THR A 526 38.86 29.06 -18.76
N ARG A 527 38.90 27.78 -19.18
CA ARG A 527 39.79 27.29 -20.23
C ARG A 527 39.25 27.61 -21.64
N ALA A 528 39.56 28.80 -22.16
CA ALA A 528 39.14 29.21 -23.50
C ALA A 528 39.86 28.41 -24.61
N SER A 529 39.13 27.54 -25.31
CA SER A 529 39.63 26.88 -26.53
C SER A 529 39.55 27.83 -27.73
N ARG A 530 40.67 28.01 -28.46
CA ARG A 530 40.72 28.72 -29.75
C ARG A 530 41.10 27.75 -30.86
N GLY A 531 40.12 27.02 -31.38
CA GLY A 531 40.25 26.29 -32.64
C GLY A 531 40.53 27.27 -33.78
N ARG A 532 41.60 27.03 -34.55
CA ARG A 532 42.11 27.99 -35.56
C ARG A 532 42.24 27.31 -36.93
N HIS A 533 41.11 27.11 -37.61
CA HIS A 533 41.14 26.72 -39.03
C HIS A 533 41.06 27.96 -39.94
N ARG A 534 42.03 28.04 -40.86
CA ARG A 534 42.02 28.94 -42.02
C ARG A 534 42.67 28.14 -43.15
N GLY A 535 41.94 27.89 -44.23
CA GLY A 535 42.34 26.95 -45.27
C GLY A 535 43.23 27.57 -46.35
N THR A 536 44.13 26.72 -46.86
CA THR A 536 44.75 26.73 -48.20
C THR A 536 45.11 25.27 -48.51
N GLY A 537 44.95 24.73 -49.71
CA GLY A 537 44.45 25.37 -50.93
C GLY A 537 45.35 25.15 -52.14
N GLU A 538 45.73 23.89 -52.39
CA GLU A 538 46.18 23.29 -53.66
C GLU A 538 46.01 21.77 -53.57
#